data_AF-A0A954T627-F1
#
_entry.id   AF-A0A954T627-F1
#
_cell.length_a   1.000
_cell.length_b   1.000
_cell.length_c   1.000
_cell.angle_alpha   90.00
_cell.angle_beta   90.00
_cell.angle_gamma   90.00
#
_symmetry.space_group_name_H-M   'P 1'
#
loop_
_entity.id
_entity.type
_entity.pdbx_description
1 polymer ?
#
loop_
_entity_poly.entity_id
_entity_poly.type
_entity_poly.pdbx_seq_one_letter_code
_entity_poly.pdbx_strand_id
1 'polypeptide(L)'
;MKTVVTSLLLCLLMLSESVCLADEPTDEQVTFFETKVRPILVNRCYDCHSENSVESELRVDSLGELLQGGTRGPAIIPGDPKQSLLISAVEHSGQLYMPPKDKLPREEILALTQWIADGAIWPGAEPIEPRATSDPETPQFTEEDRNFWAFQTPVKPELPQVNRPEWVKRPIDAFVLSKLDEAGLSPAAPADKRTLIRRATLDLIGLPPTPEEVAAFLADESEDAFARVIERLLASPQYGVRWGRHWLDIARYADSNGLDENLAYANAYHFRDYVVSAFNSDKPYDRFVQEQIAGDLLPTDSDAARMDALAATGFLCIGAKMLAEDDPMKMQMDIIDEQVDTIGRAFMGLTLGCVRCHDHKYDPFLMTDYYGLAGIFKSTKTMENFNVVARWQERPLASAEEESRFHAIESSIAAQKTQLDQLVSHANEQLLAEARQHVGVYLLAAERQRRLEQLVADVSSLENAAAEPPPEGTILIEAEDFSRGNAKIDRSSYGQEIGVILNNGELP
;
A
#
# COMPACT_ATOMS: atom_id res chain seq x y z
N MET A 1 39.74 52.37 -16.17
CA MET A 1 40.28 51.16 -16.84
C MET A 1 39.18 50.11 -16.74
N LYS A 2 38.18 49.94 -17.61
CA LYS A 2 38.08 49.91 -19.09
C LYS A 2 39.16 49.06 -19.77
N THR A 3 38.66 48.09 -20.56
CA THR A 3 39.31 47.12 -21.46
C THR A 3 40.14 46.05 -20.75
N VAL A 4 39.84 44.75 -20.91
CA VAL A 4 40.36 43.94 -22.02
C VAL A 4 39.70 42.52 -22.03
N VAL A 5 39.22 42.09 -23.21
CA VAL A 5 38.81 40.73 -23.69
C VAL A 5 37.45 40.18 -23.20
N THR A 6 36.37 39.93 -23.98
CA THR A 6 36.05 39.95 -25.42
C THR A 6 37.04 39.25 -26.36
N SER A 7 37.14 37.92 -26.25
CA SER A 7 37.59 37.00 -27.32
C SER A 7 37.42 35.54 -26.86
N LEU A 8 36.17 35.07 -26.80
CA LEU A 8 35.86 33.63 -26.75
C LEU A 8 34.43 33.35 -27.23
N LEU A 9 33.96 34.14 -28.21
CA LEU A 9 32.63 34.03 -28.81
C LEU A 9 32.68 33.84 -30.34
N LEU A 10 33.83 33.38 -30.88
CA LEU A 10 34.07 33.37 -32.34
C LEU A 10 34.88 32.14 -32.78
N CYS A 11 34.46 30.93 -32.38
CA CYS A 11 35.08 29.67 -32.86
C CYS A 11 34.12 28.47 -33.00
N LEU A 12 32.80 28.68 -33.04
CA LEU A 12 31.83 27.60 -33.26
C LEU A 12 30.83 27.95 -34.39
N LEU A 13 31.34 28.43 -35.52
CA LEU A 13 30.53 28.92 -36.65
C LEU A 13 30.94 28.36 -38.02
N MET A 14 31.56 27.18 -38.08
CA MET A 14 31.95 26.53 -39.36
C MET A 14 31.88 25.00 -39.30
N LEU A 15 30.70 24.44 -39.04
CA LEU A 15 30.33 23.08 -39.43
C LEU A 15 28.91 23.14 -40.01
N SER A 16 28.81 23.72 -41.20
CA SER A 16 27.63 23.63 -42.04
C SER A 16 27.62 22.26 -42.70
N GLU A 17 27.00 21.28 -42.04
CA GLU A 17 26.50 20.09 -42.72
C GLU A 17 25.33 20.51 -43.63
N SER A 18 25.39 20.03 -44.86
CA SER A 18 24.35 20.23 -45.87
C SER A 18 23.05 19.64 -45.35
N VAL A 19 22.04 20.48 -45.18
CA VAL A 19 20.65 20.04 -45.06
C VAL A 19 20.30 19.35 -46.37
N CYS A 20 20.18 18.02 -46.34
CA CYS A 20 19.56 17.24 -47.41
C CYS A 20 18.13 17.76 -47.59
N LEU A 21 17.80 18.26 -48.79
CA LEU A 21 16.39 18.35 -49.20
C LEU A 21 15.79 16.95 -49.07
N ALA A 22 14.63 16.84 -48.42
CA ALA A 22 13.82 15.63 -48.49
C ALA A 22 13.51 15.35 -49.97
N ASP A 23 13.87 14.16 -50.47
CA ASP A 23 13.54 13.72 -51.83
C ASP A 23 12.01 13.77 -52.02
N GLU A 24 11.56 14.27 -53.17
CA GLU A 24 10.14 14.23 -53.50
C GLU A 24 9.67 12.77 -53.59
N PRO A 25 8.45 12.45 -53.07
CA PRO A 25 7.96 11.10 -53.06
C PRO A 25 7.79 10.56 -54.48
N THR A 26 8.24 9.33 -54.72
CA THR A 26 8.13 8.69 -56.03
C THR A 26 6.68 8.34 -56.37
N ASP A 27 6.34 8.31 -57.66
CA ASP A 27 5.00 7.93 -58.15
C ASP A 27 4.52 6.57 -57.62
N GLU A 28 5.45 5.63 -57.39
CA GLU A 28 5.16 4.31 -56.83
C GLU A 28 4.75 4.40 -55.36
N GLN A 29 5.44 5.22 -54.56
CA GLN A 29 5.13 5.45 -53.14
C GLN A 29 3.80 6.19 -52.97
N VAL A 30 3.53 7.19 -53.81
CA VAL A 30 2.24 7.90 -53.85
C VAL A 30 1.11 6.93 -54.17
N THR A 31 1.28 6.11 -55.21
CA THR A 31 0.29 5.10 -55.61
C THR A 31 0.05 4.08 -54.51
N PHE A 32 1.11 3.61 -53.85
CA PHE A 32 1.01 2.66 -52.74
C PHE A 32 0.21 3.27 -51.59
N PHE A 33 0.50 4.50 -51.19
CA PHE A 33 -0.23 5.17 -50.13
C PHE A 33 -1.72 5.34 -50.46
N GLU A 34 -2.05 5.87 -51.64
CA GLU A 34 -3.43 6.14 -52.04
C GLU A 34 -4.28 4.87 -52.23
N THR A 35 -3.66 3.77 -52.68
CA THR A 35 -4.39 2.54 -52.98
C THR A 35 -4.37 1.50 -51.87
N LYS A 36 -3.35 1.52 -50.99
CA LYS A 36 -3.17 0.51 -49.94
C LYS A 36 -3.33 1.07 -48.54
N VAL A 37 -2.84 2.28 -48.26
CA VAL A 37 -2.76 2.82 -46.89
C VAL A 37 -3.95 3.71 -46.57
N ARG A 38 -4.24 4.72 -47.38
CA ARG A 38 -5.35 5.67 -47.16
C ARG A 38 -6.70 4.97 -47.00
N PRO A 39 -7.07 3.94 -47.81
CA PRO A 39 -8.32 3.23 -47.62
C PRO A 39 -8.41 2.50 -46.26
N ILE A 40 -7.28 2.04 -45.70
CA ILE A 40 -7.27 1.41 -44.37
C ILE A 40 -7.56 2.47 -43.31
N LEU A 41 -6.84 3.60 -43.34
CA LEU A 41 -7.02 4.68 -42.36
C LEU A 41 -8.46 5.21 -42.37
N VAL A 42 -9.01 5.46 -43.56
CA VAL A 42 -10.38 5.95 -43.72
C VAL A 42 -11.41 4.92 -43.23
N ASN A 43 -11.31 3.66 -43.65
CA ASN A 43 -12.37 2.67 -43.39
C ASN A 43 -12.25 1.98 -42.01
N ARG A 44 -11.08 2.02 -41.37
CA ARG A 44 -10.82 1.31 -40.10
C ARG A 44 -10.61 2.24 -38.92
N CYS A 45 -10.16 3.48 -39.15
CA CYS A 45 -9.64 4.33 -38.08
C CYS A 45 -10.40 5.66 -37.94
N TYR A 46 -10.89 6.27 -39.03
CA TYR A 46 -11.46 7.63 -38.99
C TYR A 46 -12.73 7.74 -38.16
N ASP A 47 -13.52 6.67 -38.04
CA ASP A 47 -14.74 6.66 -37.22
C ASP A 47 -14.46 7.05 -35.76
N CYS A 48 -13.27 6.72 -35.24
CA CYS A 48 -12.85 7.01 -33.86
C CYS A 48 -11.69 7.99 -33.73
N HIS A 49 -10.86 8.18 -34.79
CA HIS A 49 -9.60 8.93 -34.77
C HIS A 49 -9.47 9.91 -35.97
N SER A 50 -10.41 10.83 -36.12
CA SER A 50 -10.42 11.91 -37.12
C SER A 50 -10.74 13.27 -36.49
N GLU A 51 -10.76 14.35 -37.29
CA GLU A 51 -11.14 15.69 -36.81
C GLU A 51 -12.45 15.73 -36.00
N ASN A 52 -13.43 14.89 -36.37
CA ASN A 52 -14.75 14.86 -35.74
C ASN A 52 -14.87 13.84 -34.59
N SER A 53 -13.82 13.03 -34.36
CA SER A 53 -13.78 12.04 -33.28
C SER A 53 -12.33 11.80 -32.87
N VAL A 54 -11.94 12.27 -31.69
CA VAL A 54 -10.56 12.28 -31.20
C VAL A 54 -10.38 11.37 -29.99
N GLU A 55 -10.71 10.08 -30.14
CA GLU A 55 -10.49 9.12 -29.05
C GLU A 55 -9.00 9.03 -28.70
N SER A 56 -8.70 9.07 -27.40
CA SER A 56 -7.33 9.13 -26.87
C SER A 56 -6.49 10.29 -27.45
N GLU A 57 -7.15 11.37 -27.89
CA GLU A 57 -6.54 12.54 -28.53
C GLU A 57 -5.72 12.19 -29.78
N LEU A 58 -5.95 11.01 -30.35
CA LEU A 58 -5.25 10.53 -31.53
C LEU A 58 -6.04 10.86 -32.79
N ARG A 59 -5.33 11.43 -33.77
CA ARG A 59 -5.84 11.66 -35.13
C ARG A 59 -4.97 10.93 -36.14
N VAL A 60 -5.61 10.27 -37.10
CA VAL A 60 -4.94 9.48 -38.15
C VAL A 60 -5.21 10.02 -39.56
N ASP A 61 -5.86 11.18 -39.65
CA ASP A 61 -6.31 11.81 -40.89
C ASP A 61 -5.31 12.78 -41.51
N SER A 62 -4.17 13.00 -40.85
CA SER A 62 -3.02 13.69 -41.42
C SER A 62 -1.69 13.09 -40.94
N LEU A 63 -0.62 13.28 -41.73
CA LEU A 63 0.71 12.83 -41.35
C LEU A 63 1.23 13.54 -40.09
N GLY A 64 1.03 14.85 -39.97
CA GLY A 64 1.50 15.60 -38.80
C GLY A 64 0.87 15.11 -37.49
N GLU A 65 -0.43 14.80 -37.53
CA GLU A 65 -1.16 14.25 -36.38
C GLU A 65 -0.70 12.82 -36.03
N LEU A 66 -0.35 12.00 -37.03
CA LEU A 66 0.22 10.67 -36.80
C LEU A 66 1.63 10.72 -36.19
N LEU A 67 2.44 11.70 -36.61
CA LEU A 67 3.77 11.94 -36.06
C LEU A 67 3.70 12.52 -34.64
N GLN A 68 2.70 13.35 -34.35
CA GLN A 68 2.43 13.86 -33.01
C GLN A 68 1.89 12.75 -32.09
N GLY A 69 0.94 11.96 -32.60
CA GLY A 69 0.27 10.90 -31.87
C GLY A 69 -0.76 11.41 -30.85
N GLY A 70 -1.23 10.50 -29.99
CA GLY A 70 -2.21 10.80 -28.93
C GLY A 70 -1.59 10.83 -27.55
N THR A 71 -2.38 10.56 -26.50
CA THR A 71 -1.94 10.58 -25.09
C THR A 71 -0.79 9.62 -24.74
N ARG A 72 -0.40 8.73 -25.66
CA ARG A 72 0.68 7.75 -25.49
C ARG A 72 1.95 8.09 -26.30
N GLY A 73 1.98 9.26 -26.94
CA GLY A 73 3.07 9.67 -27.82
C GLY A 73 2.84 9.32 -29.29
N PRO A 74 3.87 9.49 -30.15
CA PRO A 74 3.78 9.35 -31.60
C PRO A 74 3.12 8.03 -32.05
N ALA A 75 2.15 8.12 -32.95
CA ALA A 75 1.49 6.94 -33.48
C ALA A 75 2.41 6.17 -34.45
N ILE A 76 3.22 6.91 -35.21
CA ILE A 76 4.19 6.34 -36.16
C ILE A 76 5.56 6.99 -36.02
N ILE A 77 6.60 6.22 -36.31
CA ILE A 77 7.98 6.67 -36.45
C ILE A 77 8.43 6.32 -37.87
N PRO A 78 8.55 7.29 -38.79
CA PRO A 78 8.99 7.06 -40.15
C PRO A 78 10.32 6.27 -40.19
N GLY A 79 10.34 5.19 -40.96
CA GLY A 79 11.49 4.28 -41.08
C GLY A 79 11.60 3.21 -39.99
N ASP A 80 10.82 3.28 -38.90
CA ASP A 80 10.85 2.29 -37.82
C ASP A 80 9.44 1.78 -37.44
N PRO A 81 8.92 0.77 -38.17
CA PRO A 81 7.64 0.17 -37.85
C PRO A 81 7.61 -0.56 -36.50
N LYS A 82 8.76 -1.05 -36.01
CA LYS A 82 8.81 -1.83 -34.76
C LYS A 82 8.60 -0.95 -33.54
N GLN A 83 9.06 0.30 -33.60
CA GLN A 83 8.84 1.28 -32.54
C GLN A 83 7.57 2.12 -32.73
N SER A 84 6.83 1.90 -33.82
CA SER A 84 5.58 2.61 -34.10
C SER A 84 4.40 2.01 -33.33
N LEU A 85 3.75 2.83 -32.49
CA LEU A 85 2.61 2.40 -31.67
C LEU A 85 1.42 1.92 -32.50
N LEU A 86 1.19 2.52 -33.67
CA LEU A 86 0.14 2.12 -34.60
C LEU A 86 0.27 0.64 -34.97
N ILE A 87 1.48 0.17 -35.31
CA ILE A 87 1.74 -1.23 -35.69
C ILE A 87 1.54 -2.15 -34.50
N SER A 88 2.07 -1.78 -33.33
CA SER A 88 1.88 -2.57 -32.10
C SER A 88 0.40 -2.73 -31.75
N ALA A 89 -0.39 -1.66 -31.92
CA ALA A 89 -1.83 -1.66 -31.65
C ALA A 89 -2.61 -2.53 -32.63
N VAL A 90 -2.35 -2.45 -33.94
CA VAL A 90 -3.05 -3.27 -34.95
C VAL A 90 -2.59 -4.73 -34.97
N GLU A 91 -1.39 -5.01 -34.49
CA GLU A 91 -0.89 -6.38 -34.32
C GLU A 91 -1.41 -7.06 -33.04
N HIS A 92 -1.99 -6.31 -32.10
CA HIS A 92 -2.38 -6.80 -30.77
C HIS A 92 -1.19 -7.46 -30.05
N SER A 93 0.02 -6.88 -30.16
CA SER A 93 1.26 -7.45 -29.63
C SER A 93 1.56 -7.08 -28.18
N GLY A 94 0.66 -6.33 -27.51
CA GLY A 94 0.77 -5.91 -26.11
C GLY A 94 -0.58 -5.65 -25.44
N GLN A 95 -0.61 -4.79 -24.42
CA GLN A 95 -1.85 -4.41 -23.70
C GLN A 95 -2.73 -3.42 -24.48
N LEU A 96 -2.22 -2.86 -25.58
CA LEU A 96 -2.94 -1.96 -26.48
C LEU A 96 -3.34 -2.75 -27.74
N TYR A 97 -4.63 -2.81 -28.02
CA TYR A 97 -5.17 -3.47 -29.22
C TYR A 97 -6.24 -2.59 -29.86
N MET A 98 -6.05 -2.28 -31.15
CA MET A 98 -6.97 -1.49 -31.96
C MET A 98 -7.07 -2.10 -33.36
N PRO A 99 -8.25 -2.10 -34.01
CA PRO A 99 -9.56 -1.69 -33.51
C PRO A 99 -10.07 -2.60 -32.39
N PRO A 100 -10.94 -2.10 -31.49
CA PRO A 100 -11.39 -2.83 -30.31
C PRO A 100 -12.30 -4.03 -30.63
N LYS A 101 -12.82 -4.12 -31.86
CA LYS A 101 -13.70 -5.21 -32.31
C LYS A 101 -12.90 -6.36 -32.91
N ASP A 102 -12.46 -6.18 -34.15
CA ASP A 102 -11.77 -7.20 -34.92
C ASP A 102 -10.37 -6.72 -35.31
N LYS A 103 -9.39 -7.60 -35.14
CA LYS A 103 -8.02 -7.37 -35.60
C LYS A 103 -7.99 -7.21 -37.11
N LEU A 104 -7.16 -6.28 -37.61
CA LEU A 104 -7.01 -6.08 -39.05
C LEU A 104 -6.52 -7.37 -39.74
N PRO A 105 -6.96 -7.64 -40.98
CA PRO A 105 -6.37 -8.67 -41.81
C PRO A 105 -4.85 -8.49 -41.94
N ARG A 106 -4.11 -9.60 -42.00
CA ARG A 106 -2.65 -9.58 -42.09
C ARG A 106 -2.12 -8.73 -43.25
N GLU A 107 -2.82 -8.72 -44.38
CA GLU A 107 -2.45 -7.94 -45.56
C GLU A 107 -2.53 -6.42 -45.31
N GLU A 108 -3.55 -5.97 -44.56
CA GLU A 108 -3.72 -4.57 -44.18
C GLU A 108 -2.62 -4.13 -43.19
N ILE A 109 -2.30 -4.98 -42.20
CA ILE A 109 -1.20 -4.73 -41.27
C ILE A 109 0.13 -4.61 -42.01
N LEU A 110 0.44 -5.55 -42.92
CA LEU A 110 1.67 -5.51 -43.71
C LEU A 110 1.77 -4.26 -44.57
N ALA A 111 0.65 -3.78 -45.13
CA ALA A 111 0.64 -2.54 -45.90
C ALA A 111 0.98 -1.32 -45.03
N LEU A 112 0.44 -1.23 -43.81
CA LEU A 112 0.77 -0.18 -42.85
C LEU A 112 2.24 -0.28 -42.40
N THR A 113 2.73 -1.48 -42.10
CA THR A 113 4.13 -1.73 -41.70
C THR A 113 5.10 -1.30 -42.80
N GLN A 114 4.83 -1.69 -44.05
CA GLN A 114 5.66 -1.34 -45.20
C GLN A 114 5.66 0.17 -45.44
N TRP A 115 4.50 0.81 -45.39
CA TRP A 115 4.39 2.26 -45.54
C TRP A 115 5.22 3.03 -44.51
N ILE A 116 5.19 2.62 -43.24
CA ILE A 116 6.02 3.24 -42.20
C ILE A 116 7.50 2.98 -42.49
N ALA A 117 7.87 1.76 -42.90
CA ALA A 117 9.26 1.43 -43.24
C ALA A 117 9.79 2.31 -44.39
N ASP A 118 8.93 2.65 -45.34
CA ASP A 118 9.23 3.50 -46.49
C ASP A 118 9.21 5.01 -46.15
N GLY A 119 9.20 5.37 -44.86
CA GLY A 119 9.29 6.74 -44.40
C GLY A 119 7.94 7.44 -44.22
N ALA A 120 6.83 6.68 -44.14
CA ALA A 120 5.48 7.19 -43.91
C ALA A 120 5.06 8.30 -44.89
N ILE A 121 5.40 8.13 -46.17
CA ILE A 121 5.14 9.11 -47.22
C ILE A 121 3.64 9.43 -47.31
N TRP A 122 3.33 10.73 -47.27
CA TRP A 122 1.97 11.24 -47.37
C TRP A 122 1.89 12.30 -48.49
N PRO A 123 1.26 12.00 -49.64
CA PRO A 123 1.16 12.93 -50.76
C PRO A 123 0.39 14.19 -50.37
N GLY A 124 0.97 15.37 -50.63
CA GLY A 124 0.34 16.66 -50.36
C GLY A 124 0.28 17.03 -48.87
N ALA A 125 1.13 16.45 -48.02
CA ALA A 125 1.28 16.90 -46.64
C ALA A 125 1.78 18.36 -46.62
N GLU A 126 0.96 19.28 -46.11
CA GLU A 126 1.44 20.62 -45.79
C GLU A 126 2.46 20.54 -44.64
N PRO A 127 3.49 21.42 -44.61
CA PRO A 127 4.34 21.56 -43.44
C PRO A 127 3.46 22.06 -42.29
N ILE A 128 3.06 21.16 -41.41
CA ILE A 128 2.39 21.53 -40.18
C ILE A 128 3.48 22.09 -39.28
N GLU A 129 3.37 23.38 -38.91
CA GLU A 129 4.04 23.92 -37.73
C GLU A 129 3.73 22.94 -36.60
N PRO A 130 4.72 22.22 -36.03
CA PRO A 130 4.45 21.30 -34.95
C PRO A 130 3.71 22.10 -33.89
N ARG A 131 2.44 21.76 -33.63
CA ARG A 131 1.72 22.28 -32.47
C ARG A 131 2.65 21.98 -31.33
N ALA A 132 3.20 23.03 -30.70
CA ALA A 132 4.26 22.92 -29.71
C ALA A 132 3.97 21.69 -28.88
N THR A 133 4.76 20.63 -29.11
CA THR A 133 4.65 19.42 -28.33
C THR A 133 4.72 19.93 -26.92
N SER A 134 3.65 19.74 -26.15
CA SER A 134 3.69 19.97 -24.72
C SER A 134 4.94 19.24 -24.28
N ASP A 135 5.97 20.01 -23.95
CA ASP A 135 7.18 19.47 -23.39
C ASP A 135 6.71 18.58 -22.23
N PRO A 136 6.97 17.27 -22.23
CA PRO A 136 6.61 16.42 -21.12
C PRO A 136 7.14 16.96 -19.78
N GLU A 137 8.16 17.83 -19.83
CA GLU A 137 8.72 18.51 -18.65
C GLU A 137 8.03 19.83 -18.28
N THR A 138 7.15 20.38 -19.13
CA THR A 138 6.40 21.61 -18.79
C THR A 138 4.94 21.56 -19.22
N PRO A 139 4.09 20.83 -18.49
CA PRO A 139 2.64 20.96 -18.58
C PRO A 139 2.23 22.41 -18.28
N GLN A 140 1.77 23.10 -19.33
CA GLN A 140 1.34 24.49 -19.25
C GLN A 140 -0.12 24.54 -18.85
N PHE A 141 -0.40 24.62 -17.55
CA PHE A 141 -1.71 25.08 -17.09
C PHE A 141 -1.96 26.46 -17.65
N THR A 142 -3.10 26.61 -18.32
CA THR A 142 -3.55 27.91 -18.82
C THR A 142 -3.84 28.83 -17.64
N GLU A 143 -3.89 30.14 -17.92
CA GLU A 143 -4.33 31.10 -16.91
C GLU A 143 -5.77 30.81 -16.44
N GLU A 144 -6.61 30.24 -17.31
CA GLU A 144 -7.98 29.82 -16.98
C GLU A 144 -8.00 28.66 -15.98
N ASP A 145 -7.17 27.63 -16.18
CA ASP A 145 -7.05 26.50 -15.25
C ASP A 145 -6.64 26.96 -13.85
N ARG A 146 -5.69 27.90 -13.79
CA ARG A 146 -5.22 28.49 -12.54
C ARG A 146 -6.27 29.39 -11.89
N ASN A 147 -7.14 30.01 -12.69
CA ASN A 147 -8.22 30.88 -12.23
C ASN A 147 -9.51 30.13 -11.89
N PHE A 148 -9.51 28.80 -11.95
CA PHE A 148 -10.67 28.00 -11.57
C PHE A 148 -11.07 28.28 -10.11
N TRP A 149 -12.37 28.48 -9.88
CA TRP A 149 -12.91 29.08 -8.65
C TRP A 149 -12.51 28.32 -7.38
N ALA A 150 -12.35 26.99 -7.46
CA ALA A 150 -12.03 26.16 -6.30
C ALA A 150 -10.58 26.34 -5.81
N PHE A 151 -9.69 26.86 -6.66
CA PHE A 151 -8.29 27.15 -6.32
C PHE A 151 -8.06 28.63 -5.96
N GLN A 152 -9.13 29.42 -5.94
CA GLN A 152 -9.07 30.81 -5.53
C GLN A 152 -9.35 30.93 -4.03
N THR A 153 -8.61 31.83 -3.37
CA THR A 153 -8.90 32.18 -1.97
C THR A 153 -10.33 32.71 -1.86
N PRO A 154 -11.19 32.13 -1.01
CA PRO A 154 -12.55 32.63 -0.83
C PRO A 154 -12.53 34.08 -0.35
N VAL A 155 -13.18 34.97 -1.11
CA VAL A 155 -13.40 36.37 -0.72
C VAL A 155 -14.82 36.53 -0.20
N LYS A 156 -15.00 37.39 0.80
CA LYS A 156 -16.32 37.65 1.38
C LYS A 156 -17.20 38.37 0.35
N PRO A 157 -18.29 37.76 -0.14
CA PRO A 157 -19.17 38.40 -1.11
C PRO A 157 -20.02 39.50 -0.46
N GLU A 158 -20.46 40.46 -1.27
CA GLU A 158 -21.51 41.39 -0.88
C GLU A 158 -22.84 40.66 -0.70
N LEU A 159 -23.68 41.16 0.21
CA LEU A 159 -24.99 40.56 0.44
C LEU A 159 -25.96 40.97 -0.67
N PRO A 160 -26.72 40.02 -1.24
CA PRO A 160 -27.71 40.33 -2.26
C PRO A 160 -28.85 41.17 -1.68
N GLN A 161 -29.42 42.04 -2.52
CA GLN A 161 -30.64 42.75 -2.19
C GLN A 161 -31.83 41.81 -2.37
N VAL A 162 -32.69 41.71 -1.36
CA VAL A 162 -33.80 40.76 -1.31
C VAL A 162 -35.11 41.48 -1.02
N ASN A 163 -36.23 40.92 -1.50
CA ASN A 163 -37.53 41.58 -1.40
C ASN A 163 -38.17 41.51 -0.01
N ARG A 164 -37.67 40.61 0.86
CA ARG A 164 -38.19 40.34 2.21
C ARG A 164 -37.08 40.45 3.27
N PRO A 165 -36.47 41.65 3.45
CA PRO A 165 -35.33 41.83 4.35
C PRO A 165 -35.64 41.46 5.82
N GLU A 166 -36.90 41.52 6.24
CA GLU A 166 -37.35 41.14 7.58
C GLU A 166 -37.23 39.64 7.90
N TRP A 167 -37.19 38.79 6.86
CA TRP A 167 -37.00 37.35 7.00
C TRP A 167 -35.52 36.98 7.24
N VAL A 168 -34.59 37.82 6.79
CA VAL A 168 -33.14 37.60 6.91
C VAL A 168 -32.72 37.75 8.38
N LYS A 169 -32.26 36.67 9.01
CA LYS A 169 -31.72 36.66 10.38
C LYS A 169 -30.20 36.60 10.41
N ARG A 170 -29.60 35.93 9.43
CA ARG A 170 -28.16 35.77 9.24
C ARG A 170 -27.77 36.12 7.80
N PRO A 171 -26.49 36.49 7.55
CA PRO A 171 -26.02 36.80 6.21
C PRO A 171 -26.33 35.73 5.15
N ILE A 172 -26.27 34.45 5.52
CA ILE A 172 -26.58 33.32 4.61
C ILE A 172 -28.03 33.33 4.13
N ASP A 173 -28.96 33.83 4.95
CA ASP A 173 -30.39 33.86 4.62
C ASP A 173 -30.66 34.78 3.43
N ALA A 174 -29.87 35.85 3.27
CA ALA A 174 -29.99 36.74 2.11
C ALA A 174 -29.66 36.01 0.80
N PHE A 175 -28.62 35.15 0.80
CA PHE A 175 -28.28 34.35 -0.38
C PHE A 175 -29.35 33.31 -0.71
N VAL A 176 -29.88 32.63 0.31
CA VAL A 176 -30.98 31.65 0.13
C VAL A 176 -32.23 32.36 -0.39
N LEU A 177 -32.61 33.49 0.22
CA LEU A 177 -33.81 34.24 -0.16
C LEU A 177 -33.69 34.82 -1.57
N SER A 178 -32.52 35.32 -1.95
CA SER A 178 -32.26 35.78 -3.33
C SER A 178 -32.57 34.67 -4.35
N LYS A 179 -32.09 33.45 -4.10
CA LYS A 179 -32.37 32.29 -4.98
C LYS A 179 -33.82 31.82 -4.95
N LEU A 180 -34.49 31.90 -3.80
CA LEU A 180 -35.93 31.62 -3.73
C LEU A 180 -36.75 32.66 -4.50
N ASP A 181 -36.42 33.94 -4.36
CA ASP A 181 -37.08 35.05 -5.06
C ASP A 181 -36.90 34.92 -6.58
N GLU A 182 -35.68 34.63 -7.06
CA GLU A 182 -35.39 34.32 -8.48
C GLU A 182 -36.26 33.16 -9.01
N ALA A 183 -36.48 32.14 -8.18
CA ALA A 183 -37.29 30.96 -8.53
C ALA A 183 -38.81 31.15 -8.31
N GLY A 184 -39.25 32.32 -7.83
CA GLY A 184 -40.66 32.57 -7.49
C GLY A 184 -41.17 31.74 -6.31
N LEU A 185 -40.27 31.27 -5.44
CA LEU A 185 -40.56 30.46 -4.27
C LEU A 185 -40.60 31.30 -2.99
N SER A 186 -41.31 30.78 -1.98
CA SER A 186 -41.34 31.37 -0.64
C SER A 186 -40.67 30.45 0.37
N PRO A 187 -39.99 31.01 1.38
CA PRO A 187 -39.41 30.21 2.45
C PRO A 187 -40.45 29.31 3.13
N ALA A 188 -40.03 28.11 3.51
CA ALA A 188 -40.86 27.21 4.30
C ALA A 188 -41.07 27.78 5.72
N ALA A 189 -42.21 27.44 6.32
CA ALA A 189 -42.47 27.77 7.72
C ALA A 189 -41.44 27.08 8.64
N PRO A 190 -41.04 27.71 9.76
CA PRO A 190 -40.18 27.07 10.76
C PRO A 190 -40.79 25.75 11.25
N ALA A 191 -39.93 24.76 11.47
CA ALA A 191 -40.35 23.49 12.08
C ALA A 191 -40.83 23.71 13.52
N ASP A 192 -41.80 22.91 13.96
CA ASP A 192 -42.25 22.95 15.35
C ASP A 192 -41.15 22.50 16.33
N LYS A 193 -41.25 22.93 17.59
CA LYS A 193 -40.25 22.63 18.62
C LYS A 193 -39.96 21.14 18.79
N ARG A 194 -40.97 20.27 18.69
CA ARG A 194 -40.78 18.82 18.84
C ARG A 194 -39.96 18.25 17.69
N THR A 195 -40.20 18.73 16.47
CA THR A 195 -39.39 18.39 15.29
C THR A 195 -37.96 18.93 15.42
N LEU A 196 -37.79 20.17 15.89
CA LEU A 196 -36.47 20.80 16.04
C LEU A 196 -35.57 20.06 17.02
N ILE A 197 -36.05 19.76 18.24
CA ILE A 197 -35.22 19.05 19.23
C ILE A 197 -34.87 17.65 18.77
N ARG A 198 -35.80 16.92 18.14
CA ARG A 198 -35.51 15.58 17.61
C ARG A 198 -34.42 15.62 16.54
N ARG A 199 -34.48 16.57 15.60
CA ARG A 199 -33.45 16.72 14.56
C ARG A 199 -32.10 17.10 15.16
N ALA A 200 -32.08 18.16 15.98
CA ALA A 200 -30.85 18.65 16.59
C ALA A 200 -30.11 17.57 17.40
N THR A 201 -30.81 16.79 18.22
CA THR A 201 -30.16 15.74 19.04
C THR A 201 -29.65 14.58 18.17
N LEU A 202 -30.42 14.14 17.17
CA LEU A 202 -29.97 13.09 16.25
C LEU A 202 -28.80 13.53 15.37
N ASP A 203 -28.81 14.78 14.91
CA ASP A 203 -27.77 15.30 14.04
C ASP A 203 -26.47 15.55 14.82
N LEU A 204 -26.54 16.22 15.97
CA LEU A 204 -25.35 16.62 16.73
C LEU A 204 -24.75 15.49 17.55
N ILE A 205 -25.57 14.64 18.18
CA ILE A 205 -25.06 13.60 19.10
C ILE A 205 -25.48 12.18 18.72
N GLY A 206 -26.25 11.99 17.65
CA GLY A 206 -26.64 10.66 17.16
C GLY A 206 -27.69 9.92 18.00
N LEU A 207 -28.22 10.54 19.05
CA LEU A 207 -29.17 9.93 20.00
C LEU A 207 -30.51 10.67 19.97
N PRO A 208 -31.64 9.98 20.26
CA PRO A 208 -32.91 10.68 20.44
C PRO A 208 -32.91 11.50 21.74
N PRO A 209 -33.66 12.62 21.80
CA PRO A 209 -33.82 13.36 23.05
C PRO A 209 -34.65 12.56 24.06
N THR A 210 -34.36 12.75 25.35
CA THR A 210 -35.15 12.19 26.45
C THR A 210 -36.51 12.88 26.56
N PRO A 211 -37.55 12.22 27.11
CA PRO A 211 -38.84 12.85 27.36
C PRO A 211 -38.76 14.13 28.18
N GLU A 212 -37.84 14.19 29.15
CA GLU A 212 -37.61 15.34 30.03
C GLU A 212 -37.02 16.52 29.27
N GLU A 213 -36.04 16.30 28.39
CA GLU A 213 -35.47 17.34 27.53
C GLU A 213 -36.51 17.90 26.54
N VAL A 214 -37.39 17.04 26.00
CA VAL A 214 -38.49 17.46 25.15
C VAL A 214 -39.46 18.34 25.93
N ALA A 215 -39.89 17.90 27.12
CA ALA A 215 -40.80 18.67 27.95
C ALA A 215 -40.21 20.04 28.34
N ALA A 216 -38.92 20.07 28.71
CA ALA A 216 -38.21 21.30 29.06
C ALA A 216 -38.16 22.28 27.89
N PHE A 217 -37.79 21.82 26.68
CA PHE A 217 -37.72 22.70 25.51
C PHE A 217 -39.09 23.19 25.03
N LEU A 218 -40.13 22.34 25.13
CA LEU A 218 -41.49 22.74 24.81
C LEU A 218 -41.98 23.86 25.73
N ALA A 219 -41.67 23.78 27.03
CA ALA A 219 -42.06 24.77 28.03
C ALA A 219 -41.22 26.07 28.01
N ASP A 220 -40.03 26.06 27.40
CA ASP A 220 -39.14 27.23 27.36
C ASP A 220 -39.56 28.25 26.29
N GLU A 221 -40.21 29.34 26.68
CA GLU A 221 -40.73 30.38 25.78
C GLU A 221 -39.71 31.49 25.44
N SER A 222 -38.44 31.38 25.87
CA SER A 222 -37.47 32.44 25.54
C SER A 222 -37.09 32.45 24.06
N GLU A 223 -36.67 33.61 23.57
CA GLU A 223 -36.26 33.80 22.17
C GLU A 223 -35.04 32.95 21.78
N ASP A 224 -34.18 32.61 22.75
CA ASP A 224 -32.95 31.83 22.59
C ASP A 224 -33.08 30.36 23.04
N ALA A 225 -34.30 29.86 23.31
CA ALA A 225 -34.53 28.50 23.81
C ALA A 225 -33.86 27.42 22.94
N PHE A 226 -33.94 27.55 21.60
CA PHE A 226 -33.31 26.59 20.70
C PHE A 226 -31.78 26.70 20.70
N ALA A 227 -31.23 27.90 20.80
CA ALA A 227 -29.78 28.11 20.88
C ALA A 227 -29.20 27.44 22.13
N ARG A 228 -29.90 27.50 23.28
CA ARG A 228 -29.50 26.79 24.50
C ARG A 228 -29.53 25.27 24.35
N VAL A 229 -30.49 24.73 23.60
CA VAL A 229 -30.49 23.29 23.26
C VAL A 229 -29.25 22.94 22.44
N ILE A 230 -28.90 23.74 21.44
CA ILE A 230 -27.71 23.51 20.60
C ILE A 230 -26.43 23.59 21.44
N GLU A 231 -26.27 24.62 22.26
CA GLU A 231 -25.09 24.79 23.13
C GLU A 231 -24.89 23.58 24.05
N ARG A 232 -25.98 23.11 24.68
CA ARG A 232 -25.96 21.90 25.52
C ARG A 232 -25.56 20.64 24.74
N LEU A 233 -25.99 20.52 23.49
CA LEU A 233 -25.65 19.37 22.64
C LEU A 233 -24.19 19.43 22.18
N LEU A 234 -23.67 20.60 21.83
CA LEU A 234 -22.25 20.80 21.49
C LEU A 234 -21.33 20.54 22.69
N ALA A 235 -21.76 20.94 23.89
CA ALA A 235 -21.03 20.67 25.13
C ALA A 235 -21.11 19.20 25.61
N SER A 236 -21.92 18.35 24.96
CA SER A 236 -22.05 16.94 25.32
C SER A 236 -20.84 16.15 24.80
N PRO A 237 -20.22 15.26 25.60
CA PRO A 237 -19.15 14.38 25.11
C PRO A 237 -19.55 13.50 23.91
N GLN A 238 -20.86 13.27 23.74
CA GLN A 238 -21.41 12.51 22.61
C GLN A 238 -21.27 13.25 21.27
N TYR A 239 -21.10 14.58 21.28
CA TYR A 239 -20.83 15.36 20.07
C TYR A 239 -19.54 14.89 19.40
N GLY A 240 -18.44 14.84 20.14
CA GLY A 240 -17.15 14.34 19.64
C GLY A 240 -17.19 12.88 19.24
N VAL A 241 -17.96 12.02 19.92
CA VAL A 241 -18.15 10.62 19.49
C VAL A 241 -18.89 10.55 18.15
N ARG A 242 -19.96 11.33 17.99
CA ARG A 242 -20.78 11.36 16.77
C ARG A 242 -19.99 11.88 15.58
N TRP A 243 -19.35 13.03 15.72
CA TRP A 243 -18.61 13.69 14.64
C TRP A 243 -17.24 13.06 14.40
N GLY A 244 -16.58 12.59 15.46
CA GLY A 244 -15.34 11.84 15.35
C GLY A 244 -15.50 10.60 14.47
N ARG A 245 -16.63 9.88 14.55
CA ARG A 245 -16.90 8.75 13.65
C ARG A 245 -16.84 9.13 12.16
N HIS A 246 -17.39 10.28 11.79
CA HIS A 246 -17.34 10.75 10.40
C HIS A 246 -15.91 11.07 9.96
N TRP A 247 -15.10 11.64 10.86
CA TRP A 247 -13.68 11.88 10.58
C TRP A 247 -12.87 10.57 10.50
N LEU A 248 -13.15 9.61 11.38
CA LEU A 248 -12.45 8.33 11.42
C LEU A 248 -12.68 7.51 10.15
N ASP A 249 -13.87 7.61 9.54
CA ASP A 249 -14.14 7.04 8.21
C ASP A 249 -13.20 7.66 7.15
N ILE A 250 -13.00 8.99 7.17
CA ILE A 250 -12.11 9.72 6.25
C ILE A 250 -10.63 9.37 6.51
N ALA A 251 -10.24 9.24 7.77
CA ALA A 251 -8.89 8.84 8.17
C ALA A 251 -8.60 7.35 7.91
N ARG A 252 -9.62 6.58 7.50
CA ARG A 252 -9.58 5.13 7.25
C ARG A 252 -9.16 4.36 8.50
N TYR A 253 -9.73 4.79 9.62
CA TYR A 253 -9.54 4.12 10.90
C TYR A 253 -10.05 2.68 10.81
N ALA A 254 -9.20 1.75 11.22
CA ALA A 254 -9.53 0.36 11.45
C ALA A 254 -8.68 -0.15 12.60
N ASP A 255 -9.15 -1.19 13.28
CA ASP A 255 -8.38 -1.84 14.36
C ASP A 255 -7.31 -2.81 13.80
N SER A 256 -7.17 -2.92 12.48
CA SER A 256 -6.11 -3.68 11.78
C SER A 256 -5.75 -3.04 10.44
N ASN A 257 -4.65 -3.48 9.82
CA ASN A 257 -4.21 -3.02 8.49
C ASN A 257 -5.05 -3.58 7.32
N GLY A 258 -5.94 -4.53 7.56
CA GLY A 258 -6.99 -4.94 6.61
C GLY A 258 -6.52 -5.59 5.30
N LEU A 259 -5.23 -5.91 5.15
CA LEU A 259 -4.66 -6.58 3.98
C LEU A 259 -4.10 -7.97 4.36
N ASP A 260 -2.86 -8.28 3.98
CA ASP A 260 -2.23 -9.61 4.02
C ASP A 260 -2.13 -10.25 5.41
N GLU A 261 -1.08 -9.98 6.18
CA GLU A 261 -0.83 -10.54 7.52
C GLU A 261 -1.85 -10.06 8.57
N ASN A 262 -2.83 -9.25 8.14
CA ASN A 262 -3.91 -8.63 8.91
C ASN A 262 -3.59 -8.43 10.41
N LEU A 263 -2.55 -7.62 10.69
CA LEU A 263 -2.09 -7.31 12.03
C LEU A 263 -2.97 -6.22 12.67
N ALA A 264 -3.26 -6.40 13.95
CA ALA A 264 -4.00 -5.43 14.74
C ALA A 264 -3.17 -4.15 14.97
N TYR A 265 -3.81 -3.00 14.83
CA TYR A 265 -3.29 -1.74 15.33
C TYR A 265 -3.60 -1.60 16.82
N ALA A 266 -2.82 -2.28 17.66
CA ALA A 266 -3.03 -2.31 19.11
C ALA A 266 -3.17 -0.92 19.76
N ASN A 267 -2.51 0.09 19.17
CA ASN A 267 -2.46 1.46 19.66
C ASN A 267 -3.35 2.45 18.87
N ALA A 268 -4.14 1.99 17.87
CA ALA A 268 -4.95 2.89 17.03
C ALA A 268 -5.96 3.72 17.84
N TYR A 269 -6.48 3.17 18.94
CA TYR A 269 -7.46 3.85 19.78
C TYR A 269 -6.97 5.20 20.32
N HIS A 270 -5.66 5.43 20.46
CA HIS A 270 -5.11 6.74 20.83
C HIS A 270 -5.45 7.82 19.80
N PHE A 271 -5.36 7.49 18.51
CA PHE A 271 -5.77 8.41 17.44
C PHE A 271 -7.30 8.64 17.46
N ARG A 272 -8.09 7.58 17.67
CA ARG A 272 -9.55 7.71 17.83
C ARG A 272 -9.91 8.67 18.96
N ASP A 273 -9.30 8.49 20.12
CA ASP A 273 -9.58 9.28 21.31
C ASP A 273 -9.10 10.72 21.14
N TYR A 274 -7.97 10.94 20.46
CA TYR A 274 -7.52 12.26 20.01
C TYR A 274 -8.59 12.97 19.16
N VAL A 275 -9.12 12.30 18.13
CA VAL A 275 -10.15 12.88 17.24
C VAL A 275 -11.40 13.26 18.03
N VAL A 276 -11.89 12.35 18.88
CA VAL A 276 -13.07 12.61 19.73
C VAL A 276 -12.82 13.80 20.67
N SER A 277 -11.64 13.87 21.28
CA SER A 277 -11.23 14.97 22.15
C SER A 277 -11.20 16.29 21.39
N ALA A 278 -10.59 16.33 20.20
CA ALA A 278 -10.46 17.51 19.37
C ALA A 278 -11.82 18.13 19.00
N PHE A 279 -12.82 17.32 18.67
CA PHE A 279 -14.19 17.80 18.44
C PHE A 279 -14.84 18.34 19.72
N ASN A 280 -14.69 17.66 20.85
CA ASN A 280 -15.30 18.08 22.12
C ASN A 280 -14.66 19.35 22.70
N SER A 281 -13.38 19.60 22.41
CA SER A 281 -12.66 20.78 22.86
C SER A 281 -12.75 21.96 21.88
N ASP A 282 -13.50 21.82 20.78
CA ASP A 282 -13.56 22.79 19.68
C ASP A 282 -12.15 23.20 19.18
N LYS A 283 -11.30 22.20 18.93
CA LYS A 283 -9.92 22.42 18.50
C LYS A 283 -9.91 23.22 17.18
N PRO A 284 -9.14 24.32 17.07
CA PRO A 284 -9.04 25.07 15.83
C PRO A 284 -8.67 24.16 14.66
N TYR A 285 -9.41 24.26 13.56
CA TYR A 285 -9.26 23.33 12.43
C TYR A 285 -7.84 23.34 11.86
N ASP A 286 -7.20 24.51 11.77
CA ASP A 286 -5.80 24.63 11.33
C ASP A 286 -4.84 23.82 12.21
N ARG A 287 -5.04 23.83 13.54
CA ARG A 287 -4.26 23.02 14.48
C ARG A 287 -4.56 21.53 14.34
N PHE A 288 -5.83 21.17 14.20
CA PHE A 288 -6.25 19.79 13.96
C PHE A 288 -5.64 19.18 12.68
N VAL A 289 -5.50 19.97 11.61
CA VAL A 289 -4.80 19.54 10.39
C VAL A 289 -3.29 19.40 10.64
N GLN A 290 -2.66 20.42 11.23
CA GLN A 290 -1.21 20.43 11.46
C GLN A 290 -0.74 19.28 12.36
N GLU A 291 -1.47 18.99 13.43
CA GLU A 291 -1.13 17.91 14.36
C GLU A 291 -1.21 16.53 13.68
N GLN A 292 -2.19 16.30 12.80
CA GLN A 292 -2.33 15.03 12.10
C GLN A 292 -1.22 14.77 11.05
N ILE A 293 -0.69 15.83 10.44
CA ILE A 293 0.35 15.72 9.42
C ILE A 293 1.76 15.75 10.02
N ALA A 294 1.98 16.55 11.06
CA ALA A 294 3.31 16.88 11.57
C ALA A 294 3.35 17.06 13.09
N GLY A 295 2.41 16.47 13.85
CA GLY A 295 2.30 16.66 15.29
C GLY A 295 3.58 16.30 16.06
N ASP A 296 4.39 15.36 15.57
CA ASP A 296 5.67 15.00 16.18
C ASP A 296 6.79 16.04 15.95
N LEU A 297 6.56 17.02 15.07
CA LEU A 297 7.48 18.13 14.77
C LEU A 297 7.02 19.46 15.38
N LEU A 298 5.79 19.54 15.90
CA LEU A 298 5.25 20.76 16.45
C LEU A 298 5.85 21.06 17.84
N PRO A 299 6.17 22.33 18.14
CA PRO A 299 6.57 22.70 19.49
C PRO A 299 5.38 22.58 20.44
N THR A 300 5.58 21.93 21.58
CA THR A 300 4.55 21.71 22.60
C THR A 300 4.99 22.32 23.93
N ASP A 301 4.04 22.86 24.69
CA ASP A 301 4.27 23.52 25.98
C ASP A 301 4.18 22.59 27.20
N SER A 302 3.71 21.35 27.00
CA SER A 302 3.51 20.35 28.03
C SER A 302 3.64 18.93 27.48
N ASP A 303 3.94 17.97 28.35
CA ASP A 303 3.97 16.55 27.97
C ASP A 303 2.61 16.05 27.46
N ALA A 304 1.52 16.54 28.05
CA ALA A 304 0.17 16.18 27.60
C ALA A 304 -0.09 16.68 26.16
N ALA A 305 0.28 17.92 25.84
CA ALA A 305 0.17 18.44 24.48
C ALA A 305 1.08 17.68 23.50
N ARG A 306 2.29 17.29 23.92
CA ARG A 306 3.18 16.45 23.11
C ARG A 306 2.57 15.10 22.80
N MET A 307 2.01 14.42 23.81
CA MET A 307 1.35 13.12 23.62
C MET A 307 0.12 13.22 22.72
N ASP A 308 -0.67 14.29 22.85
CA ASP A 308 -1.83 14.55 22.00
C ASP A 308 -1.40 14.76 20.53
N ALA A 309 -0.36 15.56 20.30
CA ALA A 309 0.21 15.78 18.97
C ALA A 309 0.84 14.52 18.38
N LEU A 310 1.49 13.68 19.19
CA LEU A 310 1.99 12.36 18.76
C LEU A 310 0.83 11.42 18.38
N ALA A 311 -0.23 11.35 19.18
CA ALA A 311 -1.41 10.54 18.87
C ALA A 311 -2.08 10.97 17.56
N ALA A 312 -2.11 12.27 17.28
CA ALA A 312 -2.65 12.82 16.03
C ALA A 312 -1.96 12.27 14.77
N THR A 313 -0.64 12.05 14.83
CA THR A 313 0.13 11.48 13.69
C THR A 313 -0.28 10.06 13.32
N GLY A 314 -1.10 9.40 14.16
CA GLY A 314 -1.79 8.17 13.81
C GLY A 314 -2.52 8.25 12.46
N PHE A 315 -2.96 9.43 12.04
CA PHE A 315 -3.56 9.68 10.71
C PHE A 315 -2.70 9.15 9.54
N LEU A 316 -1.37 9.30 9.62
CA LEU A 316 -0.43 8.84 8.58
C LEU A 316 -0.05 7.36 8.72
N CYS A 317 -0.30 6.76 9.89
CA CYS A 317 0.08 5.39 10.22
C CYS A 317 -1.05 4.39 9.93
N ILE A 318 -2.29 4.73 10.31
CA ILE A 318 -3.45 3.88 10.11
C ILE A 318 -3.85 3.83 8.63
N GLY A 319 -4.56 2.77 8.25
CA GLY A 319 -5.02 2.55 6.88
C GLY A 319 -4.61 1.17 6.34
N ALA A 320 -5.00 0.89 5.11
CA ALA A 320 -4.67 -0.38 4.48
C ALA A 320 -3.18 -0.46 4.14
N LYS A 321 -2.45 -1.46 4.66
CA LYS A 321 -1.00 -1.62 4.41
C LYS A 321 -0.61 -3.07 4.21
N MET A 322 0.15 -3.36 3.15
CA MET A 322 0.72 -4.67 2.88
C MET A 322 2.02 -4.82 3.66
N LEU A 323 2.14 -5.87 4.47
CA LEU A 323 3.28 -6.07 5.39
C LEU A 323 4.23 -7.16 4.94
N ALA A 324 3.81 -8.05 4.06
CA ALA A 324 4.58 -9.16 3.51
C ALA A 324 4.97 -8.94 2.05
N GLU A 325 5.12 -7.67 1.62
CA GLU A 325 5.70 -7.34 0.32
C GLU A 325 7.20 -7.68 0.29
N ASP A 326 7.63 -8.42 -0.73
CA ASP A 326 9.01 -8.88 -0.89
C ASP A 326 9.95 -7.77 -1.39
N ASP A 327 9.43 -6.78 -2.12
CA ASP A 327 10.19 -5.59 -2.53
C ASP A 327 10.05 -4.45 -1.50
N PRO A 328 11.10 -4.19 -0.68
CA PRO A 328 11.04 -3.16 0.36
C PRO A 328 10.88 -1.74 -0.20
N MET A 329 11.40 -1.47 -1.41
CA MET A 329 11.26 -0.16 -2.04
C MET A 329 9.83 0.04 -2.52
N LYS A 330 9.24 -1.00 -3.12
CA LYS A 330 7.83 -0.99 -3.51
C LYS A 330 6.92 -0.78 -2.30
N MET A 331 7.13 -1.54 -1.21
CA MET A 331 6.36 -1.39 0.03
C MET A 331 6.43 0.04 0.56
N GLN A 332 7.63 0.63 0.63
CA GLN A 332 7.81 2.01 1.09
C GLN A 332 7.06 3.00 0.19
N MET A 333 7.17 2.87 -1.14
CA MET A 333 6.50 3.78 -2.08
C MET A 333 4.98 3.63 -2.06
N ASP A 334 4.45 2.42 -1.86
CA ASP A 334 3.00 2.19 -1.75
C ASP A 334 2.42 2.76 -0.46
N ILE A 335 3.17 2.72 0.66
CA ILE A 335 2.78 3.43 1.90
C ILE A 335 2.74 4.95 1.68
N ILE A 336 3.72 5.49 0.95
CA ILE A 336 3.77 6.94 0.65
C ILE A 336 2.61 7.34 -0.28
N ASP A 337 2.34 6.55 -1.32
CA ASP A 337 1.21 6.76 -2.24
C ASP A 337 -0.12 6.82 -1.48
N GLU A 338 -0.32 5.85 -0.57
CA GLU A 338 -1.47 5.81 0.31
C GLU A 338 -1.59 7.08 1.18
N GLN A 339 -0.49 7.58 1.74
CA GLN A 339 -0.49 8.81 2.54
C GLN A 339 -0.83 10.05 1.70
N VAL A 340 -0.27 10.16 0.49
CA VAL A 340 -0.55 11.26 -0.43
C VAL A 340 -2.01 11.27 -0.87
N ASP A 341 -2.55 10.12 -1.26
CA ASP A 341 -3.97 9.99 -1.64
C ASP A 341 -4.89 10.37 -0.48
N THR A 342 -4.55 9.96 0.75
CA THR A 342 -5.35 10.23 1.94
C THR A 342 -5.38 11.70 2.30
N ILE A 343 -4.23 12.39 2.28
CA ILE A 343 -4.17 13.83 2.54
C ILE A 343 -4.91 14.60 1.47
N GLY A 344 -4.73 14.23 0.20
CA GLY A 344 -5.44 14.84 -0.93
C GLY A 344 -6.96 14.77 -0.72
N ARG A 345 -7.48 13.58 -0.40
CA ARG A 345 -8.92 13.38 -0.21
C ARG A 345 -9.44 14.05 1.06
N ALA A 346 -8.74 13.88 2.18
CA ALA A 346 -9.22 14.31 3.49
C ALA A 346 -9.19 15.84 3.66
N PHE A 347 -8.12 16.50 3.21
CA PHE A 347 -7.91 17.92 3.47
C PHE A 347 -8.13 18.81 2.25
N MET A 348 -7.91 18.30 1.04
CA MET A 348 -8.05 19.08 -0.20
C MET A 348 -9.32 18.73 -0.97
N GLY A 349 -9.95 17.59 -0.69
CA GLY A 349 -11.08 17.09 -1.50
C GLY A 349 -10.66 16.65 -2.91
N LEU A 350 -9.38 16.30 -3.10
CA LEU A 350 -8.78 15.98 -4.39
C LEU A 350 -8.29 14.53 -4.46
N THR A 351 -8.35 13.92 -5.63
CA THR A 351 -7.87 12.55 -5.86
C THR A 351 -6.47 12.56 -6.49
N LEU A 352 -5.44 12.65 -5.65
CA LEU A 352 -4.06 12.75 -6.12
C LEU A 352 -3.46 11.39 -6.55
N GLY A 353 -4.09 10.25 -6.25
CA GLY A 353 -3.54 8.93 -6.58
C GLY A 353 -3.30 8.69 -8.09
N CYS A 354 -4.11 9.27 -8.98
CA CYS A 354 -3.86 9.16 -10.43
C CYS A 354 -2.59 9.89 -10.88
N VAL A 355 -2.16 10.90 -10.10
CA VAL A 355 -1.02 11.75 -10.41
C VAL A 355 0.32 11.00 -10.28
N ARG A 356 0.30 9.80 -9.66
CA ARG A 356 1.43 8.88 -9.59
C ARG A 356 1.99 8.50 -10.96
N CYS A 357 1.13 8.38 -11.98
CA CYS A 357 1.50 7.85 -13.29
C CYS A 357 1.47 8.88 -14.42
N HIS A 358 0.68 9.95 -14.28
CA HIS A 358 0.53 11.00 -15.28
C HIS A 358 -0.01 12.27 -14.63
N ASP A 359 0.13 13.43 -15.26
CA ASP A 359 -0.46 14.68 -14.75
C ASP A 359 -1.98 14.54 -14.56
N HIS A 360 -2.55 15.24 -13.57
CA HIS A 360 -3.96 15.08 -13.26
C HIS A 360 -4.86 15.46 -14.44
N LYS A 361 -5.88 14.65 -14.72
CA LYS A 361 -6.69 14.75 -15.94
C LYS A 361 -7.49 16.06 -16.05
N TYR A 362 -7.90 16.64 -14.91
CA TYR A 362 -8.84 17.76 -14.87
C TYR A 362 -8.39 18.93 -13.99
N ASP A 363 -7.47 18.66 -13.08
CA ASP A 363 -7.09 19.63 -12.05
C ASP A 363 -5.63 20.01 -12.29
N PRO A 364 -5.19 21.21 -11.92
CA PRO A 364 -3.87 21.71 -12.23
C PRO A 364 -2.79 21.13 -11.30
N PHE A 365 -2.63 19.81 -11.30
CA PHE A 365 -1.61 19.08 -10.54
C PHE A 365 -0.72 18.24 -11.44
N LEU A 366 0.58 18.41 -11.25
CA LEU A 366 1.59 17.71 -12.02
C LEU A 366 2.09 16.47 -11.32
N MET A 367 2.57 15.52 -12.11
CA MET A 367 3.33 14.39 -11.61
C MET A 367 4.53 14.86 -10.78
N THR A 368 5.16 15.98 -11.14
CA THR A 368 6.24 16.59 -10.35
C THR A 368 5.77 17.10 -8.98
N ASP A 369 4.54 17.64 -8.87
CA ASP A 369 3.95 18.03 -7.58
C ASP A 369 3.71 16.80 -6.69
N TYR A 370 3.15 15.73 -7.28
CA TYR A 370 2.95 14.46 -6.60
C TYR A 370 4.26 13.89 -6.05
N TYR A 371 5.31 13.81 -6.88
CA TYR A 371 6.60 13.29 -6.43
C TYR A 371 7.33 14.25 -5.48
N GLY A 372 7.03 15.55 -5.53
CA GLY A 372 7.44 16.52 -4.52
C GLY A 372 6.85 16.18 -3.14
N LEU A 373 5.54 15.93 -3.08
CA LEU A 373 4.88 15.44 -1.85
C LEU A 373 5.42 14.08 -1.42
N ALA A 374 5.56 13.14 -2.35
CA ALA A 374 6.09 11.81 -2.04
C ALA A 374 7.52 11.89 -1.46
N GLY A 375 8.34 12.83 -1.94
CA GLY A 375 9.66 13.12 -1.37
C GLY A 375 9.61 13.59 0.08
N ILE A 376 8.61 14.39 0.46
CA ILE A 376 8.37 14.79 1.85
C ILE A 376 8.02 13.55 2.69
N PHE A 377 7.04 12.75 2.27
CA PHE A 377 6.59 11.56 3.00
C PHE A 377 7.62 10.44 3.05
N LYS A 378 8.57 10.41 2.10
CA LYS A 378 9.73 9.51 2.17
C LYS A 378 10.60 9.76 3.40
N SER A 379 10.52 10.95 4.00
CA SER A 379 11.20 11.29 5.25
C SER A 379 10.37 10.94 6.50
N THR A 380 9.11 10.54 6.34
CA THR A 380 8.23 10.11 7.43
C THR A 380 8.56 8.68 7.86
N LYS A 381 8.62 8.45 9.17
CA LYS A 381 8.88 7.12 9.75
C LYS A 381 7.63 6.53 10.38
N THR A 382 6.87 5.78 9.59
CA THR A 382 5.69 5.00 10.05
C THR A 382 5.99 3.53 10.27
N MET A 383 7.10 3.02 9.72
CA MET A 383 7.56 1.64 9.84
C MET A 383 8.96 1.58 10.46
N GLU A 384 9.21 0.61 11.33
CA GLU A 384 10.54 0.28 11.86
C GLU A 384 11.44 -0.32 10.75
N ASN A 385 10.83 -1.11 9.86
CA ASN A 385 11.50 -1.77 8.74
C ASN A 385 10.51 -2.03 7.59
N PHE A 386 11.05 -2.39 6.41
CA PHE A 386 10.28 -2.73 5.21
C PHE A 386 10.55 -4.17 4.73
N ASN A 387 11.00 -5.06 5.63
CA ASN A 387 11.20 -6.46 5.29
C ASN A 387 9.86 -7.21 5.36
N VAL A 388 9.81 -8.42 4.81
CA VAL A 388 8.63 -9.31 4.91
C VAL A 388 8.22 -9.45 6.38
N VAL A 389 6.94 -9.17 6.65
CA VAL A 389 6.39 -8.90 7.99
C VAL A 389 6.96 -7.61 8.58
N ALA A 390 6.68 -6.51 7.90
CA ALA A 390 7.07 -5.17 8.31
C ALA A 390 6.39 -4.79 9.64
N ARG A 391 7.10 -3.99 10.45
CA ARG A 391 6.66 -3.57 11.79
C ARG A 391 6.42 -2.08 11.85
N TRP A 392 5.40 -1.68 12.60
CA TRP A 392 5.08 -0.28 12.86
C TRP A 392 6.21 0.42 13.61
N GLN A 393 6.44 1.69 13.29
CA GLN A 393 7.27 2.54 14.11
C GLN A 393 6.46 2.94 15.34
N GLU A 394 6.67 2.24 16.45
CA GLU A 394 6.07 2.61 17.72
C GLU A 394 6.85 3.73 18.39
N ARG A 395 6.12 4.60 19.11
CA ARG A 395 6.68 5.67 19.92
C ARG A 395 6.02 5.62 21.31
N PRO A 396 6.81 5.79 22.39
CA PRO A 396 6.24 5.88 23.72
C PRO A 396 5.36 7.14 23.84
N LEU A 397 4.15 6.97 24.36
CA LEU A 397 3.32 8.07 24.84
C LEU A 397 3.53 8.22 26.35
N ALA A 398 4.73 8.68 26.71
CA ALA A 398 5.17 8.83 28.11
C ALA A 398 5.91 10.16 28.28
N SER A 399 5.98 10.70 29.50
CA SER A 399 6.74 11.92 29.78
C SER A 399 8.23 11.72 29.52
N ALA A 400 8.98 12.80 29.31
CA ALA A 400 10.44 12.71 29.12
C ALA A 400 11.16 12.04 30.31
N GLU A 401 10.62 12.22 31.53
CA GLU A 401 11.11 11.56 32.74
C GLU A 401 10.86 10.04 32.70
N GLU A 402 9.65 9.63 32.31
CA GLU A 402 9.29 8.21 32.19
C GLU A 402 10.09 7.51 31.09
N GLU A 403 10.28 8.15 29.94
CA GLU A 403 11.13 7.65 28.85
C GLU A 403 12.58 7.47 29.33
N SER A 404 13.12 8.45 30.06
CA SER A 404 14.47 8.36 30.63
C SER A 404 14.59 7.22 31.64
N ARG A 405 13.58 7.03 32.50
CA ARG A 405 13.53 5.92 33.46
C ARG A 405 13.44 4.57 32.76
N PHE A 406 12.61 4.47 31.71
CA PHE A 406 12.48 3.27 30.89
C PHE A 406 13.82 2.87 30.26
N HIS A 407 14.53 3.82 29.64
CA HIS A 407 15.84 3.55 29.05
C HIS A 407 16.90 3.14 30.07
N ALA A 408 16.88 3.72 31.27
CA ALA A 408 17.77 3.30 32.36
C ALA A 408 17.50 1.85 32.80
N ILE A 409 16.23 1.45 32.89
CA ILE A 409 15.83 0.07 33.22
C ILE A 409 16.24 -0.90 32.10
N GLU A 410 15.96 -0.58 30.84
CA GLU A 410 16.36 -1.40 29.68
C GLU A 410 17.88 -1.61 29.62
N SER A 411 18.65 -0.56 29.89
CA SER A 411 20.11 -0.65 29.97
C SER A 411 20.57 -1.59 31.09
N SER A 412 19.90 -1.56 32.24
CA SER A 412 20.17 -2.46 33.36
C SER A 412 19.82 -3.92 33.03
N ILE A 413 18.67 -4.14 32.39
CA ILE A 413 18.24 -5.47 31.92
C ILE A 413 19.24 -6.04 30.91
N ALA A 414 19.66 -5.24 29.93
CA ALA A 414 20.64 -5.66 28.92
C ALA A 414 22.00 -6.04 29.55
N ALA A 415 22.46 -5.27 30.54
CA ALA A 415 23.68 -5.59 31.28
C ALA A 415 23.53 -6.90 32.06
N GLN A 416 22.40 -7.11 32.74
CA GLN A 416 22.13 -8.36 33.47
C GLN A 416 22.01 -9.58 32.56
N LYS A 417 21.34 -9.45 31.41
CA LYS A 417 21.28 -10.50 30.38
C LYS A 417 22.68 -10.87 29.89
N THR A 418 23.51 -9.88 29.61
CA THR A 418 24.90 -10.13 29.18
C THR A 418 25.69 -10.90 30.25
N GLN A 419 25.53 -10.54 31.53
CA GLN A 419 26.17 -11.28 32.62
C GLN A 419 25.62 -12.71 32.75
N LEU A 420 24.31 -12.89 32.62
CA LEU A 420 23.67 -14.19 32.65
C LEU A 420 24.17 -15.08 31.50
N ASP A 421 24.25 -14.55 30.29
CA ASP A 421 24.74 -15.27 29.11
C ASP A 421 26.20 -15.71 29.29
N GLN A 422 27.04 -14.87 29.88
CA GLN A 422 28.43 -15.22 30.22
C GLN A 422 28.50 -16.34 31.27
N LEU A 423 27.67 -16.28 32.32
CA LEU A 423 27.61 -17.32 33.34
C LEU A 423 27.12 -18.65 32.76
N VAL A 424 26.07 -18.62 31.95
CA VAL A 424 25.53 -19.81 31.26
C VAL A 424 26.58 -20.40 30.32
N SER A 425 27.24 -19.56 29.51
CA SER A 425 28.31 -20.01 28.61
C SER A 425 29.45 -20.67 29.38
N HIS A 426 29.91 -20.04 30.47
CA HIS A 426 31.00 -20.58 31.28
C HIS A 426 30.63 -21.91 31.95
N ALA A 427 29.43 -22.01 32.52
CA ALA A 427 28.93 -23.25 33.11
C ALA A 427 28.80 -24.37 32.06
N ASN A 428 28.30 -24.04 30.86
CA ASN A 428 28.22 -24.98 29.75
C ASN A 428 29.60 -25.47 29.31
N GLU A 429 30.59 -24.59 29.21
CA GLU A 429 31.96 -24.97 28.88
C GLU A 429 32.57 -25.93 29.91
N GLN A 430 32.35 -25.67 31.20
CA GLN A 430 32.80 -26.55 32.28
C GLN A 430 32.14 -27.93 32.21
N LEU A 431 30.81 -27.97 32.08
CA LEU A 431 30.06 -29.21 31.93
C LEU A 431 30.48 -29.99 30.68
N LEU A 432 30.71 -29.31 29.56
CA LEU A 432 31.19 -29.95 28.33
C LEU A 432 32.62 -30.48 28.50
N ALA A 433 33.50 -29.75 29.18
CA ALA A 433 34.86 -30.21 29.46
C ALA A 433 34.85 -31.48 30.33
N GLU A 434 34.05 -31.52 31.39
CA GLU A 434 33.87 -32.70 32.24
C GLU A 434 33.26 -33.87 31.46
N ALA A 435 32.16 -33.64 30.73
CA ALA A 435 31.52 -34.66 29.89
C ALA A 435 32.49 -35.23 28.85
N ARG A 436 33.35 -34.39 28.26
CA ARG A 436 34.38 -34.81 27.29
C ARG A 436 35.43 -35.75 27.89
N GLN A 437 35.78 -35.59 29.16
CA GLN A 437 36.70 -36.52 29.85
C GLN A 437 36.11 -37.93 29.97
N HIS A 438 34.78 -38.04 30.01
CA HIS A 438 34.06 -39.30 30.13
C HIS A 438 33.58 -39.89 28.79
N VAL A 439 33.89 -39.25 27.66
CA VAL A 439 33.45 -39.71 26.32
C VAL A 439 33.84 -41.16 26.04
N GLY A 440 35.04 -41.58 26.44
CA GLY A 440 35.46 -42.98 26.28
C GLY A 440 34.56 -43.95 27.05
N VAL A 441 34.18 -43.60 28.29
CA VAL A 441 33.27 -44.41 29.12
C VAL A 441 31.87 -44.45 28.50
N TYR A 442 31.37 -43.30 28.03
CA TYR A 442 30.06 -43.23 27.38
C TYR A 442 30.03 -44.04 26.07
N LEU A 443 31.07 -43.96 25.24
CA LEU A 443 31.18 -44.75 24.00
C LEU A 443 31.27 -46.25 24.29
N LEU A 444 32.04 -46.65 25.31
CA LEU A 444 32.10 -48.05 25.73
C LEU A 444 30.76 -48.56 26.28
N ALA A 445 30.05 -47.74 27.07
CA ALA A 445 28.72 -48.07 27.54
C ALA A 445 27.72 -48.20 26.37
N ALA A 446 27.77 -47.28 25.40
CA ALA A 446 26.95 -47.33 24.20
C ALA A 446 27.26 -48.57 23.34
N GLU A 447 28.53 -48.92 23.14
CA GLU A 447 28.91 -50.13 22.40
C GLU A 447 28.48 -51.40 23.15
N ARG A 448 28.63 -51.42 24.47
CA ARG A 448 28.15 -52.54 25.29
C ARG A 448 26.64 -52.70 25.16
N GLN A 449 25.89 -51.60 25.22
CA GLN A 449 24.44 -51.61 25.04
C GLN A 449 24.08 -52.14 23.65
N ARG A 450 24.71 -51.62 22.60
CA ARG A 450 24.51 -52.07 21.21
C ARG A 450 24.79 -53.56 21.05
N ARG A 451 25.88 -54.07 21.64
CA ARG A 451 26.19 -55.51 21.61
C ARG A 451 25.18 -56.34 22.38
N LEU A 452 24.70 -55.86 23.53
CA LEU A 452 23.68 -56.54 24.31
C LEU A 452 22.39 -56.66 23.50
N GLU A 453 21.96 -55.58 22.87
CA GLU A 453 20.79 -55.54 21.98
C GLU A 453 20.96 -56.49 20.79
N GLN A 454 22.15 -56.52 20.17
CA GLN A 454 22.45 -57.44 19.07
C GLN A 454 22.45 -58.90 19.52
N LEU A 455 23.04 -59.23 20.67
CA LEU A 455 23.02 -60.58 21.23
C LEU A 455 21.60 -61.04 21.54
N VAL A 456 20.75 -60.16 22.09
CA VAL A 456 19.33 -60.47 22.32
C VAL A 456 18.61 -60.75 21.00
N ALA A 457 18.88 -59.96 19.96
CA ALA A 457 18.33 -60.20 18.63
C ALA A 457 18.82 -61.53 18.02
N ASP A 458 20.11 -61.85 18.13
CA ASP A 458 20.69 -63.09 17.60
C ASP A 458 20.15 -64.33 18.34
N VAL A 459 19.96 -64.28 19.67
CA VAL A 459 19.34 -65.37 20.44
C VAL A 459 17.91 -65.63 19.98
N SER A 460 17.14 -64.57 19.72
CA SER A 460 15.77 -64.72 19.18
C SER A 460 15.74 -65.31 17.77
N SER A 461 16.85 -65.25 17.01
CA SER A 461 16.97 -65.93 15.71
C SER A 461 17.28 -67.43 15.83
N LEU A 462 17.99 -67.84 16.89
CA LEU A 462 18.32 -69.25 17.16
C LEU A 462 17.12 -70.05 17.69
N GLU A 463 16.23 -69.43 18.48
CA GLU A 463 14.95 -70.05 18.85
C GLU A 463 14.08 -70.35 17.63
N ASN A 464 14.16 -69.54 16.58
CA ASN A 464 13.44 -69.77 15.32
C ASN A 464 14.13 -70.83 14.43
N ALA A 465 15.45 -71.02 14.52
CA ALA A 465 16.18 -72.06 13.79
C ALA A 465 15.99 -73.47 14.38
N ALA A 466 15.61 -73.59 15.66
CA ALA A 466 15.26 -74.86 16.29
C ALA A 466 13.95 -75.49 15.77
N ALA A 467 13.24 -74.82 14.86
CA ALA A 467 12.03 -75.33 14.20
C ALA A 467 12.33 -76.21 12.96
N GLU A 468 13.58 -76.29 12.49
CA GLU A 468 13.95 -77.21 11.40
C GLU A 468 14.32 -78.59 11.95
N PRO A 469 13.76 -79.69 11.41
CA PRO A 469 14.10 -81.03 11.86
C PRO A 469 15.58 -81.31 11.61
N PRO A 470 16.29 -81.98 12.54
CA PRO A 470 17.72 -82.22 12.41
C PRO A 470 18.03 -83.10 11.18
N PRO A 471 19.23 -82.97 10.58
CA PRO A 471 19.62 -83.73 9.40
C PRO A 471 19.45 -85.25 9.58
N GLU A 472 19.09 -85.95 8.50
CA GLU A 472 18.85 -87.39 8.52
C GLU A 472 20.12 -88.15 8.98
N GLY A 473 19.99 -88.96 10.04
CA GLY A 473 21.11 -89.62 10.72
C GLY A 473 21.58 -88.97 12.03
N THR A 474 20.99 -87.83 12.42
CA THR A 474 21.24 -87.22 13.74
C THR A 474 20.60 -88.06 14.85
N ILE A 475 21.40 -88.44 15.85
CA ILE A 475 20.90 -89.08 17.07
C ILE A 475 20.51 -87.98 18.05
N LEU A 476 19.21 -87.75 18.22
CA LEU A 476 18.69 -86.93 19.31
C LEU A 476 18.74 -87.78 20.59
N ILE A 477 19.45 -87.31 21.61
CA ILE A 477 19.44 -87.93 22.94
C ILE A 477 18.74 -86.94 23.87
N GLU A 478 17.60 -87.34 24.42
CA GLU A 478 16.89 -86.54 25.42
C GLU A 478 17.81 -86.31 26.62
N ALA A 479 17.79 -85.11 27.18
CA ALA A 479 18.73 -84.68 28.21
C ALA A 479 18.72 -85.60 29.46
N GLU A 480 17.58 -86.26 29.69
CA GLU A 480 17.35 -87.23 30.76
C GLU A 480 18.07 -88.57 30.58
N ASP A 481 18.42 -88.94 29.34
CA ASP A 481 19.04 -90.22 28.96
C ASP A 481 20.56 -90.12 28.70
N PHE A 482 21.13 -88.93 28.89
CA PHE A 482 22.54 -88.67 28.63
C PHE A 482 23.45 -89.34 29.67
N SER A 483 24.09 -90.46 29.28
CA SER A 483 24.89 -91.31 30.18
C SER A 483 26.39 -91.39 29.83
N ARG A 484 26.89 -90.56 28.89
CA ARG A 484 28.31 -90.57 28.46
C ARG A 484 28.86 -89.15 28.26
N GLY A 485 29.80 -88.72 29.11
CA GLY A 485 30.53 -87.46 28.93
C GLY A 485 31.03 -86.85 30.24
N ASN A 486 31.53 -85.62 30.17
CA ASN A 486 31.98 -84.78 31.28
C ASN A 486 30.86 -83.91 31.91
N ALA A 487 29.62 -84.13 31.51
CA ALA A 487 28.46 -83.44 32.06
C ALA A 487 27.76 -84.29 33.13
N LYS A 488 27.18 -83.64 34.14
CA LYS A 488 26.42 -84.30 35.22
C LYS A 488 24.95 -83.90 35.11
N ILE A 489 24.05 -84.87 35.26
CA ILE A 489 22.60 -84.59 35.36
C ILE A 489 22.31 -84.16 36.81
N ASP A 490 21.79 -82.95 36.99
CA ASP A 490 21.19 -82.51 38.25
C ASP A 490 19.66 -82.68 38.17
N ARG A 491 19.10 -83.46 39.11
CA ARG A 491 17.66 -83.70 39.25
C ARG A 491 17.08 -83.05 40.51
N SER A 492 17.88 -82.28 41.25
CA SER A 492 17.49 -81.72 42.55
C SER A 492 16.69 -80.42 42.44
N SER A 493 16.81 -79.72 41.32
CA SER A 493 16.34 -78.34 41.16
C SER A 493 14.96 -78.22 40.48
N TYR A 494 14.57 -79.16 39.62
CA TYR A 494 13.33 -79.07 38.81
C TYR A 494 12.37 -80.27 38.91
N GLY A 495 12.60 -81.19 39.85
CA GLY A 495 11.78 -82.39 40.06
C GLY A 495 12.46 -83.66 39.54
N GLN A 496 12.18 -84.82 40.17
CA GLN A 496 12.96 -86.06 39.92
C GLN A 496 12.88 -86.59 38.47
N GLU A 497 11.87 -86.17 37.72
CA GLU A 497 11.66 -86.55 36.32
C GLU A 497 12.29 -85.57 35.31
N ILE A 498 12.79 -84.40 35.76
CA ILE A 498 13.40 -83.40 34.87
C ILE A 498 14.86 -83.21 35.27
N GLY A 499 15.77 -83.74 34.44
CA GLY A 499 17.21 -83.58 34.62
C GLY A 499 17.76 -82.39 33.83
N VAL A 500 18.52 -81.51 34.50
CA VAL A 500 19.26 -80.42 33.84
C VAL A 500 20.71 -80.88 33.61
N ILE A 501 21.20 -80.77 32.38
CA ILE A 501 22.60 -81.07 32.04
C ILE A 501 23.48 -79.89 32.48
N LEU A 502 24.38 -80.14 33.43
CA LEU A 502 25.37 -79.16 33.88
C LEU A 502 26.74 -79.47 33.26
N ASN A 503 27.31 -78.49 32.57
CA ASN A 503 28.72 -78.52 32.18
C ASN A 503 29.59 -78.06 33.36
N ASN A 504 30.46 -78.94 33.84
CA ASN A 504 31.40 -78.64 34.95
C ASN A 504 32.82 -78.28 34.45
N GLY A 505 33.01 -78.10 33.15
CA GLY A 505 34.28 -77.60 32.59
C GLY A 505 34.28 -76.09 32.49
N GLU A 506 35.39 -75.45 32.86
CA GLU A 506 35.67 -74.04 32.58
C GLU A 506 35.30 -73.72 31.12
N LEU A 507 34.38 -72.78 30.94
CA LEU A 507 34.11 -72.21 29.62
C LEU A 507 35.40 -71.51 29.15
N PRO A 508 35.77 -71.64 27.86
CA PRO A 508 36.98 -71.04 27.31
C PRO A 508 37.02 -69.52 27.44
#